data_AF-A0A9D1RHW1-F1
#
_entry.id   AF-A0A9D1RHW1-F1
#
_cell.length_a   1.000
_cell.length_b   1.000
_cell.length_c   1.000
_cell.angle_alpha   90.00
_cell.angle_beta   90.00
_cell.angle_gamma   90.00
#
_symmetry.space_group_name_H-M   'P 1'
#
loop_
_entity.id
_entity.type
_entity.pdbx_description
1 polymer ?
#
loop_
_entity_poly.entity_id
_entity_poly.type
_entity_poly.pdbx_seq_one_letter_code
_entity_poly.pdbx_strand_id
1 'polypeptide(L)'
;EAPQVRINEDGYWEISTDGGETWENTGVKAEGGDGDSFFSQVEVRDGILYIVLADGTVIEVPMTAELAFDFGTGGSVLYFAAGESKTLEYTMSGAETYTITKPDGWRASIEGEGLVITAPAAENTFAETEGVVSVILFGANGQSFLAEQQVAVGSSQEEPKPETGDYFYSDGTWSSELDMSKTVLGIVFVPSPERFGEAEKQAGYTNGLVIALKNAAESISWSKNNIDIPEIEKTYRDAFYNDLSGLHNTNTVWARDDYSETEYRAFAAVAAWNSEDSPYKAPENTSGWFLPSSGQMYDMFHCLGNLEGLEEAEVSGHSYSWKGVSYSDFADRLNAWMSEIPDGQKDIFMSNGTSEHLWTSSETFDSDAREWSFYSTSNMVACNNTKKTWDVGMNARPMLAF
;
A
#
# COMPACT_ATOMS: atom_id res chain seq x y z
N GLU A 1 -17.39 30.90 -51.10
CA GLU A 1 -16.13 30.40 -50.52
C GLU A 1 -15.96 30.96 -49.11
N ALA A 2 -15.02 30.44 -48.32
CA ALA A 2 -14.76 30.98 -46.98
C ALA A 2 -13.93 32.28 -47.10
N PRO A 3 -14.17 33.29 -46.25
CA PRO A 3 -13.36 34.51 -46.25
C PRO A 3 -11.89 34.19 -45.93
N GLN A 4 -10.98 34.91 -46.58
CA GLN A 4 -9.53 34.79 -46.43
C GLN A 4 -8.94 36.06 -45.81
N VAL A 5 -7.86 35.92 -45.03
CA VAL A 5 -7.15 37.05 -44.39
C VAL A 5 -5.66 37.00 -44.71
N ARG A 6 -5.03 38.18 -44.85
CA ARG A 6 -3.57 38.32 -45.06
C ARG A 6 -3.05 39.63 -44.49
N ILE A 7 -1.72 39.80 -44.49
CA ILE A 7 -1.05 41.07 -44.20
C ILE A 7 -0.56 41.65 -45.54
N ASN A 8 -0.83 42.92 -45.81
CA ASN A 8 -0.37 43.61 -47.02
C ASN A 8 1.06 44.14 -46.89
N GLU A 9 1.60 44.68 -47.99
CA GLU A 9 2.98 45.20 -48.05
C GLU A 9 3.23 46.36 -47.07
N ASP A 10 2.17 47.10 -46.70
CA ASP A 10 2.23 48.20 -45.72
C ASP A 10 2.07 47.70 -44.26
N GLY A 11 1.96 46.39 -44.04
CA GLY A 11 1.87 45.78 -42.71
C GLY A 11 0.48 45.87 -42.07
N TYR A 12 -0.60 45.97 -42.85
CA TYR A 12 -1.98 45.98 -42.37
C TYR A 12 -2.71 44.68 -42.71
N TRP A 13 -3.65 44.28 -41.84
CA TRP A 13 -4.55 43.16 -42.13
C TRP A 13 -5.54 43.52 -43.23
N GLU A 14 -5.72 42.63 -44.20
CA GLU A 14 -6.74 42.72 -45.24
C GLU A 14 -7.59 41.44 -45.25
N ILE A 15 -8.86 41.59 -45.62
CA ILE A 15 -9.82 40.49 -45.76
C ILE A 15 -10.32 40.41 -47.20
N SER A 16 -10.45 39.19 -47.72
CA SER A 16 -11.15 38.89 -48.96
C SER A 16 -12.41 38.09 -48.66
N THR A 17 -13.53 38.50 -49.25
CA THR A 17 -14.82 37.79 -49.15
C THR A 17 -15.20 37.06 -50.43
N ASP A 18 -14.36 37.16 -51.47
CA ASP A 18 -14.58 36.65 -52.83
C ASP A 18 -13.55 35.59 -53.25
N GLY A 19 -12.91 34.92 -52.28
CA GLY A 19 -12.00 33.81 -52.58
C GLY A 19 -10.57 34.23 -52.94
N GLY A 20 -10.20 35.48 -52.64
CA GLY A 20 -8.87 36.03 -52.85
C GLY A 20 -8.74 36.90 -54.10
N GLU A 21 -9.85 37.20 -54.80
CA GLU A 21 -9.86 38.05 -56.00
C GLU A 21 -9.69 39.54 -55.63
N THR A 22 -10.41 40.01 -54.61
CA THR A 22 -10.27 41.37 -54.07
C THR A 22 -9.99 41.36 -52.57
N TRP A 23 -9.27 42.38 -52.11
CA TRP A 23 -8.80 42.52 -50.75
C TRP A 23 -9.16 43.90 -50.22
N GLU A 24 -9.89 43.93 -49.11
CA GLU A 24 -10.21 45.17 -48.38
C GLU A 24 -9.34 45.29 -47.14
N ASN A 25 -8.68 46.44 -47.00
CA ASN A 25 -7.89 46.77 -45.83
C ASN A 25 -8.79 47.01 -44.62
N THR A 26 -8.50 46.33 -43.51
CA THR A 26 -9.28 46.42 -42.26
C THR A 26 -8.96 47.67 -41.44
N GLY A 27 -7.88 48.39 -41.76
CA GLY A 27 -7.35 49.51 -40.98
C GLY A 27 -6.54 49.09 -39.75
N VAL A 28 -6.43 47.79 -39.47
CA VAL A 28 -5.67 47.26 -38.33
C VAL A 28 -4.23 46.95 -38.74
N LYS A 29 -3.26 47.65 -38.16
CA LYS A 29 -1.84 47.38 -38.38
C LYS A 29 -1.48 46.05 -37.71
N ALA A 30 -0.78 45.17 -38.43
CA ALA A 30 -0.34 43.86 -37.96
C ALA A 30 0.95 43.94 -37.11
N GLU A 31 1.09 45.01 -36.33
CA GLU A 31 2.19 45.23 -35.38
C GLU A 31 1.56 45.56 -34.02
N GLY A 32 1.87 44.78 -32.99
CA GLY A 32 1.37 45.00 -31.64
C GLY A 32 2.30 45.90 -30.84
N GLY A 33 1.96 47.18 -30.65
CA GLY A 33 2.66 48.06 -29.71
C GLY A 33 2.58 47.59 -28.25
N ASP A 34 1.60 46.74 -27.92
CA ASP A 34 1.46 46.07 -26.62
C ASP A 34 2.23 44.74 -26.54
N GLY A 35 3.00 44.39 -27.58
CA GLY A 35 3.80 43.17 -27.67
C GLY A 35 5.31 43.40 -27.68
N ASP A 36 5.76 44.65 -27.57
CA ASP A 36 7.18 44.95 -27.43
C ASP A 36 7.69 44.38 -26.11
N SER A 37 8.69 43.49 -26.19
CA SER A 37 9.32 42.91 -25.01
C SER A 37 9.88 44.03 -24.13
N PHE A 38 9.44 44.09 -22.88
CA PHE A 38 10.03 44.97 -21.86
C PHE A 38 11.54 44.71 -21.68
N PHE A 39 12.02 43.54 -22.11
CA PHE A 39 13.41 43.08 -22.02
C PHE A 39 14.07 43.10 -23.40
N SER A 40 15.25 43.71 -23.49
CA SER A 40 16.14 43.59 -24.64
C SER A 40 17.06 42.37 -24.54
N GLN A 41 17.43 41.95 -23.33
CA GLN A 41 18.27 40.78 -23.08
C GLN A 41 18.06 40.23 -21.67
N VAL A 42 18.05 38.91 -21.51
CA VAL A 42 18.10 38.23 -20.21
C VAL A 42 19.20 37.17 -20.28
N GLU A 43 20.18 37.24 -19.38
CA GLU A 43 21.29 36.29 -19.35
C GLU A 43 21.83 36.03 -17.96
N VAL A 44 22.37 34.83 -17.76
CA VAL A 44 23.09 34.48 -16.53
C VAL A 44 24.57 34.41 -16.85
N ARG A 45 25.40 35.18 -16.12
CA ARG A 45 26.86 35.14 -16.22
C ARG A 45 27.45 35.32 -14.83
N ASP A 46 28.49 34.54 -14.50
CA ASP A 46 29.21 34.61 -13.22
C ASP A 46 28.29 34.57 -11.97
N GLY A 47 27.20 33.80 -12.04
CA GLY A 47 26.25 33.67 -10.92
C GLY A 47 25.35 34.89 -10.70
N ILE A 48 25.26 35.79 -11.67
CA ILE A 48 24.36 36.95 -11.66
C ILE A 48 23.42 36.86 -12.86
N LEU A 49 22.12 37.05 -12.61
CA LEU A 49 21.11 37.24 -13.64
C LEU A 49 21.10 38.72 -14.04
N TYR A 50 21.45 38.97 -15.29
CA TYR A 50 21.40 40.29 -15.92
C TYR A 50 20.12 40.40 -16.75
N ILE A 51 19.33 41.43 -16.47
CA ILE A 51 18.12 41.78 -17.22
C ILE A 51 18.34 43.16 -17.80
N VAL A 52 18.48 43.25 -19.12
CA VAL A 52 18.55 44.51 -19.85
C VAL A 52 17.14 44.85 -20.32
N LEU A 53 16.62 46.00 -19.92
CA LEU A 53 15.32 46.50 -20.36
C LEU A 53 15.41 47.08 -21.77
N ALA A 54 14.26 47.31 -22.39
CA ALA A 54 14.17 47.91 -23.73
C ALA A 54 14.81 49.31 -23.82
N ASP A 55 14.89 50.04 -22.71
CA ASP A 55 15.53 51.37 -22.62
C ASP A 55 17.04 51.33 -22.35
N GLY A 56 17.63 50.12 -22.23
CA GLY A 56 19.04 49.91 -21.93
C GLY A 56 19.39 49.88 -20.44
N THR A 57 18.41 50.04 -19.54
CA THR A 57 18.61 49.85 -18.10
C THR A 57 19.03 48.41 -17.83
N VAL A 58 20.08 48.22 -17.01
CA VAL A 58 20.55 46.90 -16.60
C VAL A 58 20.15 46.66 -15.14
N ILE A 59 19.44 45.56 -14.89
CA ILE A 59 19.11 45.05 -13.56
C ILE A 59 19.98 43.81 -13.31
N GLU A 60 20.72 43.83 -12.21
CA GLU A 60 21.59 42.72 -11.79
C GLU A 60 20.99 42.04 -10.56
N VAL A 61 20.72 40.74 -10.67
CA VAL A 61 20.18 39.92 -9.58
C VAL A 61 21.18 38.80 -9.27
N PRO A 62 21.93 38.89 -8.16
CA PRO A 62 22.81 37.80 -7.73
C PRO A 62 22.00 36.52 -7.51
N MET A 63 22.42 35.43 -8.15
CA MET A 63 21.86 34.10 -7.94
C MET A 63 22.67 33.40 -6.86
N THR A 64 22.01 32.97 -5.79
CA THR A 64 22.65 32.13 -4.78
C THR A 64 22.37 30.66 -5.06
N ALA A 65 23.32 29.81 -4.64
CA ALA A 65 23.07 28.39 -4.60
C ALA A 65 21.90 28.07 -3.65
N GLU A 66 21.11 27.07 -4.01
CA GLU A 66 20.05 26.55 -3.16
C GLU A 66 20.64 26.05 -1.84
N LEU A 67 19.99 26.40 -0.72
CA LEU A 67 20.36 25.88 0.59
C LEU A 67 19.67 24.54 0.78
N ALA A 68 20.46 23.49 1.01
CA ALA A 68 19.94 22.19 1.38
C ALA A 68 20.86 21.49 2.37
N PHE A 69 20.25 20.76 3.30
CA PHE A 69 20.94 19.84 4.20
C PHE A 69 20.14 18.54 4.30
N ASP A 70 20.81 17.39 4.20
CA ASP A 70 20.23 16.08 4.44
C ASP A 70 21.15 15.28 5.38
N PHE A 71 20.56 14.71 6.43
CA PHE A 71 21.24 13.84 7.39
C PHE A 71 21.52 12.43 6.84
N GLY A 72 20.96 12.07 5.68
CA GLY A 72 21.17 10.75 5.06
C GLY A 72 20.39 9.60 5.73
N THR A 73 19.40 9.92 6.56
CA THR A 73 18.67 8.95 7.42
C THR A 73 17.21 8.74 7.04
N GLY A 74 16.71 9.49 6.05
CA GLY A 74 15.29 9.49 5.67
C GLY A 74 14.34 9.99 6.76
N GLY A 75 14.84 10.74 7.76
CA GLY A 75 14.03 11.31 8.84
C GLY A 75 13.66 10.33 9.97
N SER A 76 14.21 9.10 9.95
CA SER A 76 14.02 8.10 11.00
C SER A 76 14.67 8.52 12.33
N VAL A 77 14.18 8.03 13.47
CA VAL A 77 14.80 8.29 14.79
C VAL A 77 16.13 7.55 14.88
N LEU A 78 17.20 8.25 15.25
CA LEU A 78 18.50 7.63 15.50
C LEU A 78 18.65 7.26 16.97
N TYR A 79 18.83 5.96 17.22
CA TYR A 79 19.04 5.42 18.56
C TYR A 79 20.53 5.28 18.89
N PHE A 80 20.91 5.53 20.15
CA PHE A 80 22.28 5.48 20.62
C PHE A 80 22.36 4.73 21.95
N ALA A 81 23.37 3.89 22.15
CA ALA A 81 23.76 3.48 23.49
C ALA A 81 24.27 4.70 24.27
N ALA A 82 24.15 4.68 25.61
CA ALA A 82 24.60 5.80 26.43
C ALA A 82 26.11 6.07 26.22
N GLY A 83 26.46 7.31 25.86
CA GLY A 83 27.83 7.72 25.52
C GLY A 83 28.31 7.34 24.12
N GLU A 84 27.50 6.64 23.31
CA GLU A 84 27.84 6.27 21.93
C GLU A 84 27.96 7.51 21.04
N SER A 85 28.88 7.46 20.08
CA SER A 85 28.96 8.43 18.98
C SER A 85 28.71 7.74 17.65
N LYS A 86 27.88 8.33 16.80
CA LYS A 86 27.66 7.91 15.41
C LYS A 86 28.10 9.02 14.48
N THR A 87 28.72 8.63 13.37
CA THR A 87 29.08 9.54 12.28
C THR A 87 28.10 9.31 11.14
N LEU A 88 27.38 10.36 10.75
CA LEU A 88 26.44 10.35 9.64
C LEU A 88 27.12 10.95 8.42
N GLU A 89 26.94 10.30 7.27
CA GLU A 89 27.12 10.96 5.98
C GLU A 89 26.02 12.02 5.84
N TYR A 90 26.37 13.20 5.36
CA TYR A 90 25.40 14.27 5.14
C TYR A 90 25.63 14.91 3.78
N THR A 91 24.60 15.54 3.23
CA THR A 91 24.77 16.45 2.10
C THR A 91 24.49 17.87 2.53
N MET A 92 25.29 18.82 2.05
CA MET A 92 25.12 20.25 2.33
C MET A 92 25.42 21.06 1.08
N SER A 93 24.56 22.02 0.75
CA SER A 93 24.76 22.93 -0.38
C SER A 93 24.35 24.36 -0.05
N GLY A 94 24.99 25.32 -0.72
CA GLY A 94 24.69 26.76 -0.67
C GLY A 94 25.01 27.49 0.64
N ALA A 95 25.39 26.77 1.71
CA ALA A 95 25.64 27.35 3.02
C ALA A 95 26.99 28.09 3.08
N GLU A 96 26.98 29.33 3.56
CA GLU A 96 28.20 30.07 3.92
C GLU A 96 28.58 29.81 5.38
N THR A 97 27.57 29.73 6.26
CA THR A 97 27.73 29.36 7.65
C THR A 97 26.60 28.42 8.10
N TYR A 98 26.80 27.73 9.21
CA TYR A 98 25.80 26.86 9.80
C TYR A 98 25.81 26.94 11.34
N THR A 99 24.72 26.52 11.96
CA THR A 99 24.60 26.34 13.41
C THR A 99 23.97 24.98 13.69
N ILE A 100 24.45 24.30 14.72
CA ILE A 100 23.88 23.02 15.19
C ILE A 100 23.28 23.23 16.57
N THR A 101 22.01 22.88 16.74
CA THR A 101 21.35 22.77 18.05
C THR A 101 21.08 21.30 18.35
N LYS A 102 20.97 20.98 19.64
CA LYS A 102 20.87 19.61 20.14
C LYS A 102 20.22 19.59 21.53
N PRO A 103 19.73 18.44 22.01
CA PRO A 103 19.21 18.33 23.37
C PRO A 103 20.32 18.49 24.43
N ASP A 104 19.92 18.78 25.66
CA ASP A 104 20.82 18.96 26.79
C ASP A 104 21.57 17.66 27.10
N GLY A 105 22.89 17.77 27.28
CA GLY A 105 23.79 16.64 27.51
C GLY A 105 24.26 15.88 26.26
N TRP A 106 23.63 16.07 25.09
CA TRP A 106 24.12 15.53 23.82
C TRP A 106 25.34 16.29 23.30
N ARG A 107 26.03 15.78 22.27
CA ARG A 107 27.01 16.56 21.48
C ARG A 107 26.75 16.33 19.99
N ALA A 108 26.97 17.36 19.18
CA ALA A 108 26.85 17.28 17.73
C ALA A 108 27.87 18.22 17.07
N SER A 109 28.63 17.73 16.10
CA SER A 109 29.65 18.48 15.38
C SER A 109 29.81 17.94 13.96
N ILE A 110 30.07 18.82 12.99
CA ILE A 110 30.55 18.41 11.67
C ILE A 110 32.07 18.35 11.74
N GLU A 111 32.63 17.17 11.46
CA GLU A 111 34.06 16.88 11.52
C GLU A 111 34.50 16.24 10.19
N GLY A 112 35.28 16.97 9.40
CA GLY A 112 35.67 16.51 8.05
C GLY A 112 34.44 16.37 7.14
N GLU A 113 34.23 15.16 6.62
CA GLU A 113 33.09 14.83 5.74
C GLU A 113 31.88 14.27 6.51
N GLY A 114 31.95 14.08 7.83
CA GLY A 114 30.89 13.46 8.62
C GLY A 114 30.25 14.38 9.65
N LEU A 115 28.95 14.18 9.91
CA LEU A 115 28.24 14.76 11.06
C LEU A 115 28.28 13.77 12.22
N VAL A 116 29.02 14.11 13.28
CA VAL A 116 29.15 13.29 14.49
C VAL A 116 28.11 13.70 15.50
N ILE A 117 27.29 12.75 15.96
CA ILE A 117 26.34 12.92 17.06
C ILE A 117 26.73 11.97 18.18
N THR A 118 26.77 12.48 19.41
CA THR A 118 27.12 11.72 20.62
C THR A 118 26.00 11.80 21.65
N ALA A 119 25.53 10.64 22.09
CA ALA A 119 24.58 10.52 23.18
C ALA A 119 25.21 10.86 24.55
N PRO A 120 24.42 11.33 25.52
CA PRO A 120 24.90 11.54 26.88
C PRO A 120 25.35 10.22 27.51
N ALA A 121 26.39 10.28 28.35
CA ALA A 121 26.85 9.14 29.14
C ALA A 121 25.79 8.73 30.19
N ALA A 122 25.74 7.44 30.53
CA ALA A 122 24.75 6.90 31.47
C ALA A 122 24.78 7.57 32.86
N GLU A 123 25.96 8.03 33.28
CA GLU A 123 26.18 8.75 34.54
C GLU A 123 25.54 10.15 34.57
N ASN A 124 25.21 10.74 33.41
CA ASN A 124 24.66 12.08 33.32
C ASN A 124 23.14 12.09 33.49
N THR A 125 22.68 12.04 34.74
CA THR A 125 21.25 12.00 35.09
C THR A 125 20.48 13.29 34.82
N PHE A 126 21.15 14.36 34.36
CA PHE A 126 20.53 15.64 34.00
C PHE A 126 20.37 15.82 32.49
N ALA A 127 20.89 14.90 31.68
CA ALA A 127 20.74 14.96 30.23
C ALA A 127 19.33 14.56 29.78
N GLU A 128 18.91 15.11 28.64
CA GLU A 128 17.73 14.63 27.93
C GLU A 128 18.04 13.29 27.27
N THR A 129 17.14 12.32 27.38
CA THR A 129 17.30 11.00 26.78
C THR A 129 16.82 10.94 25.34
N GLU A 130 16.09 11.95 24.87
CA GLU A 130 15.58 12.06 23.50
C GLU A 130 15.46 13.54 23.10
N GLY A 131 15.36 13.82 21.81
CA GLY A 131 15.07 15.16 21.30
C GLY A 131 15.55 15.34 19.86
N VAL A 132 15.76 16.60 19.46
CA VAL A 132 16.07 16.95 18.06
C VAL A 132 17.45 17.58 17.95
N VAL A 133 18.25 17.06 17.03
CA VAL A 133 19.43 17.75 16.51
C VAL A 133 19.01 18.53 15.27
N SER A 134 19.21 19.85 15.29
CA SER A 134 18.85 20.72 14.16
C SER A 134 20.08 21.34 13.55
N VAL A 135 20.16 21.34 12.21
CA VAL A 135 21.17 22.08 11.45
C VAL A 135 20.50 23.24 10.75
N ILE A 136 20.92 24.45 11.11
CA ILE A 136 20.45 25.69 10.49
C ILE A 136 21.57 26.20 9.58
N LEU A 137 21.30 26.27 8.27
CA LEU A 137 22.20 26.84 7.28
C LEU A 137 21.87 28.30 7.05
N PHE A 138 22.89 29.12 6.77
CA PHE A 138 22.74 30.50 6.33
C PHE A 138 23.50 30.71 5.02
N GLY A 139 22.79 31.20 3.99
CA GLY A 139 23.34 31.57 2.70
C GLY A 139 23.85 33.01 2.68
N ALA A 140 24.72 33.33 1.72
CA ALA A 140 25.34 34.66 1.58
C ALA A 140 24.35 35.82 1.33
N ASN A 141 23.13 35.52 0.89
CA ASN A 141 22.04 36.48 0.69
C ASN A 141 21.11 36.63 1.92
N GLY A 142 21.44 35.99 3.04
CA GLY A 142 20.62 35.99 4.25
C GLY A 142 19.47 34.99 4.27
N GLN A 143 19.36 34.09 3.27
CA GLN A 143 18.44 32.94 3.35
C GLN A 143 18.87 31.97 4.45
N SER A 144 17.92 31.27 5.03
CA SER A 144 18.16 30.20 6.00
C SER A 144 17.42 28.91 5.66
N PHE A 145 18.02 27.77 5.96
CA PHE A 145 17.41 26.44 5.83
C PHE A 145 17.53 25.68 7.14
N LEU A 146 16.50 24.93 7.52
CA LEU A 146 16.46 24.11 8.74
C LEU A 146 16.28 22.65 8.36
N ALA A 147 17.19 21.80 8.82
CA ALA A 147 17.03 20.35 8.81
C ALA A 147 17.01 19.83 10.25
N GLU A 148 16.23 18.77 10.49
CA GLU A 148 16.07 18.16 11.81
C GLU A 148 16.29 16.65 11.78
N GLN A 149 16.88 16.14 12.85
CA GLN A 149 17.13 14.73 13.08
C GLN A 149 16.71 14.35 14.50
N GLN A 150 15.75 13.45 14.63
CA GLN A 150 15.33 12.89 15.91
C GLN A 150 16.40 11.94 16.46
N VAL A 151 16.72 12.06 17.74
CA VAL A 151 17.74 11.23 18.42
C VAL A 151 17.21 10.74 19.77
N ALA A 152 17.59 9.52 20.17
CA ALA A 152 17.20 8.93 21.45
C ALA A 152 18.29 8.00 22.02
N VAL A 153 18.39 7.92 23.35
CA VAL A 153 19.21 6.95 24.07
C VAL A 153 18.41 5.66 24.25
N GLY A 154 18.98 4.54 23.81
CA GLY A 154 18.35 3.23 23.86
C GLY A 154 18.58 2.46 22.56
N SER A 155 17.79 1.41 22.37
CA SER A 155 17.64 0.74 21.09
C SER A 155 16.34 1.20 20.43
N SER A 156 16.25 1.10 19.10
CA SER A 156 14.93 1.05 18.48
C SER A 156 14.16 -0.06 19.17
N GLN A 157 13.00 0.26 19.74
CA GLN A 157 12.02 -0.80 19.91
C GLN A 157 11.58 -1.10 18.48
N GLU A 158 12.12 -2.16 17.88
CA GLU A 158 11.46 -2.72 16.72
C GLU A 158 10.02 -2.97 17.16
N GLU A 159 9.06 -2.36 16.47
CA GLU A 159 7.67 -2.72 16.72
C GLU A 159 7.58 -4.24 16.56
N PRO A 160 6.98 -4.95 17.54
CA PRO A 160 6.90 -6.40 17.48
C PRO A 160 6.21 -6.77 16.18
N LYS A 161 6.96 -7.43 15.28
CA LYS A 161 6.37 -7.95 14.05
C LYS A 161 5.40 -9.06 14.42
N PRO A 162 4.23 -9.12 13.79
CA PRO A 162 3.32 -10.22 14.03
C PRO A 162 3.96 -11.55 13.64
N GLU A 163 3.58 -12.61 14.34
CA GLU A 163 3.95 -13.98 14.05
C GLU A 163 2.72 -14.78 13.57
N THR A 164 2.97 -15.89 12.86
CA THR A 164 1.90 -16.81 12.50
C THR A 164 1.31 -17.41 13.77
N GLY A 165 0.00 -17.28 13.93
CA GLY A 165 -0.74 -17.72 15.12
C GLY A 165 -1.10 -16.61 16.10
N ASP A 166 -0.60 -15.39 15.91
CA ASP A 166 -0.99 -14.25 16.77
C ASP A 166 -2.50 -13.99 16.68
N TYR A 167 -3.09 -13.57 17.80
CA TYR A 167 -4.48 -13.14 17.87
C TYR A 167 -4.60 -11.70 17.38
N PHE A 168 -5.45 -11.44 16.41
CA PHE A 168 -5.73 -10.09 15.88
C PHE A 168 -7.02 -9.53 16.48
N TYR A 169 -6.98 -8.28 16.94
CA TYR A 169 -8.07 -7.67 17.71
C TYR A 169 -8.82 -6.57 16.96
N SER A 170 -10.02 -6.24 17.44
CA SER A 170 -10.89 -5.19 16.87
C SER A 170 -10.33 -3.77 17.00
N ASP A 171 -9.27 -3.56 17.78
CA ASP A 171 -8.56 -2.28 17.89
C ASP A 171 -7.35 -2.18 16.95
N GLY A 172 -7.12 -3.18 16.09
CA GLY A 172 -6.02 -3.22 15.13
C GLY A 172 -4.69 -3.72 15.71
N THR A 173 -4.66 -4.07 17.01
CA THR A 173 -3.47 -4.66 17.64
C THR A 173 -3.46 -6.18 17.49
N TRP A 174 -2.33 -6.80 17.83
CA TRP A 174 -2.15 -8.25 17.85
C TRP A 174 -1.27 -8.68 19.04
N SER A 175 -1.36 -9.96 19.42
CA SER A 175 -0.47 -10.56 20.42
C SER A 175 -0.43 -12.09 20.32
N SER A 176 0.69 -12.68 20.72
CA SER A 176 0.85 -14.15 20.75
C SER A 176 0.11 -14.82 21.90
N GLU A 177 -0.07 -14.12 23.01
CA GLU A 177 -0.91 -14.56 24.13
C GLU A 177 -2.31 -13.95 23.99
N LEU A 178 -3.35 -14.75 24.25
CA LEU A 178 -4.74 -14.34 24.14
C LEU A 178 -5.10 -13.30 25.22
N ASP A 179 -5.44 -12.09 24.80
CA ASP A 179 -6.00 -11.04 25.66
C ASP A 179 -7.53 -11.03 25.58
N MET A 180 -8.17 -11.73 26.51
CA MET A 180 -9.63 -11.79 26.61
C MET A 180 -10.30 -10.47 27.04
N SER A 181 -9.53 -9.42 27.36
CA SER A 181 -10.10 -8.09 27.56
C SER A 181 -10.43 -7.38 26.24
N LYS A 182 -9.90 -7.89 25.12
CA LYS A 182 -10.11 -7.39 23.76
C LYS A 182 -11.03 -8.34 22.98
N THR A 183 -11.65 -7.81 21.92
CA THR A 183 -12.42 -8.62 20.98
C THR A 183 -11.48 -9.17 19.91
N VAL A 184 -11.29 -10.49 19.90
CA VAL A 184 -10.52 -11.17 18.85
C VAL A 184 -11.36 -11.25 17.58
N LEU A 185 -10.78 -10.87 16.46
CA LEU A 185 -11.41 -10.92 15.14
C LEU A 185 -10.86 -12.04 14.25
N GLY A 186 -9.59 -12.40 14.43
CA GLY A 186 -8.93 -13.35 13.55
C GLY A 186 -7.62 -13.88 14.08
N ILE A 187 -7.06 -14.82 13.33
CA ILE A 187 -5.71 -15.36 13.55
C ILE A 187 -4.81 -14.82 12.44
N VAL A 188 -3.66 -14.29 12.85
CA VAL A 188 -2.63 -13.82 11.92
C VAL A 188 -1.94 -15.02 11.28
N PHE A 189 -1.74 -14.97 9.97
CA PHE A 189 -0.78 -15.81 9.28
C PHE A 189 0.11 -14.91 8.44
N VAL A 190 1.41 -15.11 8.56
CA VAL A 190 2.41 -14.28 7.89
C VAL A 190 3.00 -15.13 6.77
N PRO A 191 2.53 -14.96 5.52
CA PRO A 191 3.13 -15.67 4.40
C PRO A 191 4.53 -15.08 4.14
N SER A 192 5.30 -15.73 3.27
CA SER A 192 6.58 -15.16 2.84
C SER A 192 6.38 -13.72 2.31
N PRO A 193 7.28 -12.74 2.57
CA PRO A 193 7.08 -11.35 2.16
C PRO A 193 6.77 -11.16 0.67
N GLU A 194 7.25 -12.04 -0.23
CA GLU A 194 6.89 -11.97 -1.65
C GLU A 194 5.41 -12.28 -1.96
N ARG A 195 4.71 -12.99 -1.06
CA ARG A 195 3.37 -13.54 -1.23
C ARG A 195 2.23 -12.56 -0.93
N PHE A 196 2.52 -11.28 -0.74
CA PHE A 196 1.48 -10.26 -0.68
C PHE A 196 0.95 -9.95 -2.09
N GLY A 197 -0.36 -9.78 -2.20
CA GLY A 197 -1.00 -9.33 -3.45
C GLY A 197 -0.59 -7.92 -3.82
N GLU A 198 -0.74 -7.58 -5.11
CA GLU A 198 -0.32 -6.28 -5.62
C GLU A 198 -1.18 -5.14 -5.03
N ALA A 199 -2.48 -5.35 -4.82
CA ALA A 199 -3.35 -4.37 -4.19
C ALA A 199 -2.94 -4.11 -2.73
N GLU A 200 -2.58 -5.17 -1.99
CA GLU A 200 -2.10 -5.08 -0.61
C GLU A 200 -0.77 -4.31 -0.54
N LYS A 201 0.17 -4.63 -1.45
CA LYS A 201 1.46 -3.92 -1.57
C LYS A 201 1.29 -2.44 -1.90
N GLN A 202 0.42 -2.10 -2.86
CA GLN A 202 0.16 -0.71 -3.25
C GLN A 202 -0.51 0.09 -2.15
N ALA A 203 -1.34 -0.55 -1.32
CA ALA A 203 -1.94 0.06 -0.14
C ALA A 203 -0.97 0.21 1.04
N GLY A 204 0.24 -0.36 0.94
CA GLY A 204 1.30 -0.24 1.95
C GLY A 204 1.18 -1.21 3.12
N TYR A 205 0.36 -2.26 3.02
CA TYR A 205 0.27 -3.28 4.06
C TYR A 205 1.50 -4.20 4.02
N THR A 206 2.12 -4.40 5.18
CA THR A 206 3.39 -5.14 5.29
C THR A 206 3.43 -6.11 6.45
N ASN A 207 2.46 -6.09 7.37
CA ASN A 207 2.58 -6.81 8.63
C ASN A 207 2.17 -8.28 8.46
N GLY A 208 1.01 -8.53 7.88
CA GLY A 208 0.50 -9.89 7.72
C GLY A 208 -0.88 -9.93 7.08
N LEU A 209 -1.40 -11.15 6.96
CA LEU A 209 -2.79 -11.40 6.64
C LEU A 209 -3.48 -12.02 7.85
N VAL A 210 -4.77 -11.79 7.97
CA VAL A 210 -5.58 -12.29 9.08
C VAL A 210 -6.76 -13.07 8.51
N ILE A 211 -6.95 -14.31 8.94
CA ILE A 211 -8.16 -15.09 8.63
C ILE A 211 -9.21 -14.87 9.72
N ALA A 212 -10.44 -14.61 9.33
CA ALA A 212 -11.54 -14.42 10.28
C ALA A 212 -11.82 -15.67 11.12
N LEU A 213 -12.21 -15.46 12.39
CA LEU A 213 -12.65 -16.54 13.28
C LEU A 213 -14.00 -17.15 12.88
N LYS A 214 -14.80 -16.41 12.11
CA LYS A 214 -16.17 -16.79 11.73
C LYS A 214 -16.36 -16.78 10.22
N ASN A 215 -17.36 -17.52 9.76
CA ASN A 215 -17.82 -17.45 8.38
C ASN A 215 -18.74 -16.22 8.23
N ALA A 216 -18.47 -15.37 7.24
CA ALA A 216 -19.34 -14.25 6.90
C ALA A 216 -20.70 -14.71 6.37
N ALA A 217 -20.71 -15.86 5.69
CA ALA A 217 -21.92 -16.59 5.36
C ALA A 217 -21.63 -18.10 5.25
N GLU A 218 -22.67 -18.89 5.50
CA GLU A 218 -22.67 -20.33 5.32
C GLU A 218 -23.72 -20.73 4.28
N SER A 219 -23.45 -21.80 3.54
CA SER A 219 -24.28 -22.27 2.42
C SER A 219 -24.67 -21.14 1.46
N ILE A 220 -23.66 -20.46 0.93
CA ILE A 220 -23.79 -19.28 0.07
C ILE A 220 -23.23 -19.55 -1.33
N SER A 221 -23.89 -19.05 -2.37
CA SER A 221 -23.34 -19.07 -3.73
C SER A 221 -22.31 -17.96 -3.91
N TRP A 222 -21.32 -18.18 -4.77
CA TRP A 222 -20.37 -17.15 -5.19
C TRP A 222 -21.10 -15.99 -5.87
N SER A 223 -21.94 -16.31 -6.85
CA SER A 223 -22.86 -15.40 -7.53
C SER A 223 -24.17 -16.12 -7.91
N LYS A 224 -25.22 -15.34 -8.16
CA LYS A 224 -26.55 -15.86 -8.56
C LYS A 224 -26.58 -16.38 -9.99
N ASN A 225 -25.69 -15.90 -10.86
CA ASN A 225 -25.58 -16.32 -12.24
C ASN A 225 -24.18 -16.85 -12.56
N ASN A 226 -24.10 -17.83 -13.45
CA ASN A 226 -22.86 -18.39 -13.98
C ASN A 226 -22.34 -17.54 -15.15
N ILE A 227 -21.97 -16.28 -14.87
CA ILE A 227 -21.55 -15.30 -15.88
C ILE A 227 -20.15 -14.80 -15.56
N ASP A 228 -19.32 -14.72 -16.60
CA ASP A 228 -17.97 -14.17 -16.62
C ASP A 228 -17.88 -12.79 -15.93
N ILE A 229 -16.84 -12.59 -15.12
CA ILE A 229 -16.43 -11.26 -14.65
C ILE A 229 -15.14 -10.90 -15.40
N PRO A 230 -15.23 -10.18 -16.53
CA PRO A 230 -14.07 -9.96 -17.41
C PRO A 230 -12.95 -9.12 -16.78
N GLU A 231 -13.24 -8.39 -15.70
CA GLU A 231 -12.26 -7.63 -14.93
C GLU A 231 -11.42 -8.50 -13.98
N ILE A 232 -11.79 -9.76 -13.75
CA ILE A 232 -11.03 -10.71 -12.93
C ILE A 232 -10.27 -11.68 -13.85
N GLU A 233 -8.96 -11.81 -13.63
CA GLU A 233 -8.14 -12.74 -14.39
C GLU A 233 -8.52 -14.20 -14.09
N LYS A 234 -8.48 -15.05 -15.12
CA LYS A 234 -8.85 -16.46 -15.00
C LYS A 234 -7.72 -17.30 -14.42
N THR A 235 -8.04 -17.97 -13.33
CA THR A 235 -7.11 -18.75 -12.52
C THR A 235 -7.13 -20.24 -12.92
N TYR A 236 -6.60 -20.55 -14.11
CA TYR A 236 -6.55 -21.91 -14.65
C TYR A 236 -5.43 -22.77 -14.04
N ARG A 237 -5.68 -24.07 -13.84
CA ARG A 237 -4.68 -25.06 -13.41
C ARG A 237 -3.81 -24.52 -12.25
N ASP A 238 -2.49 -24.49 -12.41
CA ASP A 238 -1.46 -24.07 -11.45
C ASP A 238 -1.46 -22.56 -11.17
N ALA A 239 -2.13 -21.74 -11.99
CA ALA A 239 -2.26 -20.31 -11.74
C ALA A 239 -2.93 -20.02 -10.38
N PHE A 240 -3.70 -20.97 -9.82
CA PHE A 240 -4.32 -20.82 -8.50
C PHE A 240 -3.31 -20.50 -7.40
N TYR A 241 -2.11 -21.08 -7.46
CA TYR A 241 -1.11 -20.87 -6.44
C TYR A 241 -0.55 -19.45 -6.47
N ASN A 242 -0.32 -18.91 -7.67
CA ASN A 242 0.22 -17.56 -7.85
C ASN A 242 -0.84 -16.47 -7.78
N ASP A 243 -2.12 -16.84 -7.74
CA ASP A 243 -3.21 -15.91 -7.59
C ASP A 243 -3.27 -15.39 -6.15
N LEU A 244 -2.76 -14.17 -5.99
CA LEU A 244 -2.71 -13.40 -4.75
C LEU A 244 -3.67 -12.19 -4.81
N SER A 245 -4.66 -12.21 -5.69
CA SER A 245 -5.44 -11.04 -6.06
C SER A 245 -6.71 -10.84 -5.21
N GLY A 246 -6.76 -11.36 -3.97
CA GLY A 246 -8.02 -11.43 -3.21
C GLY A 246 -8.64 -10.07 -2.92
N LEU A 247 -7.84 -9.11 -2.45
CA LEU A 247 -8.27 -7.74 -2.24
C LEU A 247 -8.69 -7.07 -3.56
N HIS A 248 -7.89 -7.25 -4.61
CA HIS A 248 -8.18 -6.71 -5.94
C HIS A 248 -9.50 -7.23 -6.51
N ASN A 249 -9.70 -8.56 -6.53
CA ASN A 249 -10.89 -9.21 -7.06
C ASN A 249 -12.14 -8.78 -6.29
N THR A 250 -12.04 -8.75 -4.96
CA THR A 250 -13.17 -8.36 -4.10
C THR A 250 -13.58 -6.90 -4.37
N ASN A 251 -12.63 -5.98 -4.38
CA ASN A 251 -12.89 -4.57 -4.68
C ASN A 251 -13.41 -4.39 -6.12
N THR A 252 -12.91 -5.18 -7.06
CA THR A 252 -13.37 -5.18 -8.45
C THR A 252 -14.85 -5.56 -8.53
N VAL A 253 -15.28 -6.63 -7.83
CA VAL A 253 -16.71 -7.02 -7.79
C VAL A 253 -17.58 -5.92 -7.17
N TRP A 254 -17.15 -5.32 -6.07
CA TRP A 254 -17.91 -4.26 -5.40
C TRP A 254 -18.03 -2.97 -6.22
N ALA A 255 -17.07 -2.70 -7.10
CA ALA A 255 -17.04 -1.52 -7.95
C ALA A 255 -17.87 -1.66 -9.25
N ARG A 256 -18.41 -2.85 -9.54
CA ARG A 256 -19.20 -3.07 -10.76
C ARG A 256 -20.55 -2.36 -10.72
N ASP A 257 -20.97 -1.86 -11.88
CA ASP A 257 -22.27 -1.19 -12.04
C ASP A 257 -23.48 -2.10 -11.74
N ASP A 258 -23.33 -3.41 -11.93
CA ASP A 258 -24.35 -4.42 -11.66
C ASP A 258 -24.22 -5.08 -10.28
N TYR A 259 -23.32 -4.58 -9.42
CA TYR A 259 -23.15 -5.09 -8.08
C TYR A 259 -24.46 -4.99 -7.27
N SER A 260 -24.87 -6.11 -6.67
CA SER A 260 -25.91 -6.14 -5.66
C SER A 260 -25.74 -7.32 -4.72
N GLU A 261 -26.34 -7.21 -3.53
CA GLU A 261 -26.33 -8.25 -2.51
C GLU A 261 -26.91 -9.59 -2.99
N THR A 262 -27.80 -9.54 -3.97
CA THR A 262 -28.45 -10.75 -4.51
C THR A 262 -27.68 -11.38 -5.67
N GLU A 263 -26.88 -10.59 -6.39
CA GLU A 263 -26.14 -11.07 -7.57
C GLU A 263 -24.76 -11.63 -7.19
N TYR A 264 -24.04 -10.99 -6.25
CA TYR A 264 -22.69 -11.37 -5.82
C TYR A 264 -22.68 -11.79 -4.35
N ARG A 265 -23.35 -12.89 -4.04
CA ARG A 265 -23.80 -13.22 -2.68
C ARG A 265 -22.66 -13.47 -1.68
N ALA A 266 -21.59 -14.17 -2.08
CA ALA A 266 -20.43 -14.37 -1.20
C ALA A 266 -19.70 -13.03 -0.92
N PHE A 267 -19.49 -12.22 -1.95
CA PHE A 267 -18.87 -10.90 -1.83
C PHE A 267 -19.71 -9.92 -0.99
N ALA A 268 -21.04 -9.99 -1.12
CA ALA A 268 -21.95 -9.18 -0.34
C ALA A 268 -21.97 -9.55 1.14
N ALA A 269 -21.86 -10.84 1.47
CA ALA A 269 -21.73 -11.29 2.85
C ALA A 269 -20.46 -10.72 3.50
N VAL A 270 -19.33 -10.69 2.77
CA VAL A 270 -18.09 -10.08 3.24
C VAL A 270 -18.22 -8.55 3.34
N ALA A 271 -18.86 -7.89 2.37
CA ALA A 271 -19.08 -6.45 2.41
C ALA A 271 -19.90 -6.01 3.64
N ALA A 272 -20.92 -6.78 4.03
CA ALA A 272 -21.76 -6.49 5.19
C ALA A 272 -20.95 -6.42 6.49
N TRP A 273 -19.87 -7.20 6.60
CA TRP A 273 -19.00 -7.16 7.77
C TRP A 273 -18.19 -5.87 7.88
N ASN A 274 -17.93 -5.18 6.78
CA ASN A 274 -17.21 -3.90 6.77
C ASN A 274 -18.10 -2.69 7.08
N SER A 275 -19.42 -2.90 7.26
CA SER A 275 -20.33 -1.81 7.61
C SER A 275 -20.07 -1.28 9.03
N GLU A 276 -20.38 -0.01 9.26
CA GLU A 276 -20.17 0.67 10.56
C GLU A 276 -20.85 -0.02 11.75
N ASP A 277 -22.04 -0.58 11.51
CA ASP A 277 -22.83 -1.23 12.57
C ASP A 277 -22.48 -2.72 12.77
N SER A 278 -21.50 -3.24 12.01
CA SER A 278 -21.10 -4.64 12.10
C SER A 278 -20.31 -4.91 13.39
N PRO A 279 -20.68 -5.93 14.19
CA PRO A 279 -19.87 -6.36 15.33
C PRO A 279 -18.54 -7.01 14.91
N TYR A 280 -18.37 -7.27 13.62
CA TYR A 280 -17.17 -7.85 13.02
C TYR A 280 -16.39 -6.84 12.19
N LYS A 281 -16.70 -5.53 12.30
CA LYS A 281 -16.03 -4.49 11.51
C LYS A 281 -14.51 -4.58 11.67
N ALA A 282 -13.80 -4.60 10.55
CA ALA A 282 -12.35 -4.53 10.53
C ALA A 282 -11.87 -3.14 11.02
N PRO A 283 -10.72 -3.05 11.70
CA PRO A 283 -10.13 -1.78 12.13
C PRO A 283 -9.78 -0.87 10.93
N GLU A 284 -9.84 0.45 11.13
CA GLU A 284 -9.67 1.45 10.05
C GLU A 284 -8.28 1.43 9.38
N ASN A 285 -7.25 0.95 10.09
CA ASN A 285 -5.89 0.84 9.59
C ASN A 285 -5.62 -0.46 8.80
N THR A 286 -6.67 -1.19 8.43
CA THR A 286 -6.57 -2.45 7.66
C THR A 286 -7.16 -2.28 6.26
N SER A 287 -7.07 -3.33 5.43
CA SER A 287 -7.73 -3.38 4.12
C SER A 287 -9.27 -3.44 4.20
N GLY A 288 -9.84 -3.62 5.39
CA GLY A 288 -11.17 -4.22 5.53
C GLY A 288 -11.15 -5.72 5.20
N TRP A 289 -12.25 -6.40 5.49
CA TRP A 289 -12.44 -7.80 5.12
C TRP A 289 -12.61 -7.94 3.62
N PHE A 290 -11.93 -8.89 2.99
CA PHE A 290 -12.10 -9.27 1.59
C PHE A 290 -12.21 -10.80 1.45
N LEU A 291 -12.76 -11.27 0.32
CA LEU A 291 -12.81 -12.70 0.02
C LEU A 291 -11.44 -13.13 -0.54
N PRO A 292 -10.73 -14.07 0.10
CA PRO A 292 -9.36 -14.38 -0.28
C PRO A 292 -9.26 -15.03 -1.65
N SER A 293 -8.17 -14.78 -2.35
CA SER A 293 -7.84 -15.52 -3.58
C SER A 293 -7.39 -16.95 -3.26
N SER A 294 -7.32 -17.80 -4.28
CA SER A 294 -6.97 -19.21 -4.13
C SER A 294 -5.55 -19.43 -3.61
N GLY A 295 -4.59 -18.58 -3.99
CA GLY A 295 -3.22 -18.62 -3.47
C GLY A 295 -3.12 -18.11 -2.04
N GLN A 296 -3.87 -17.07 -1.67
CA GLN A 296 -3.95 -16.62 -0.28
C GLN A 296 -4.55 -17.69 0.65
N MET A 297 -5.56 -18.43 0.17
CA MET A 297 -6.07 -19.60 0.91
C MET A 297 -5.04 -20.73 1.01
N TYR A 298 -4.26 -20.99 -0.05
CA TYR A 298 -3.12 -21.91 0.03
C TYR A 298 -2.14 -21.48 1.13
N ASP A 299 -1.79 -20.19 1.20
CA ASP A 299 -0.84 -19.69 2.19
C ASP A 299 -1.34 -19.90 3.62
N MET A 300 -2.61 -19.60 3.87
CA MET A 300 -3.23 -19.87 5.18
C MET A 300 -3.19 -21.35 5.54
N PHE A 301 -3.50 -22.23 4.59
CA PHE A 301 -3.42 -23.69 4.79
C PHE A 301 -2.00 -24.20 4.97
N HIS A 302 -1.03 -23.59 4.30
CA HIS A 302 0.38 -23.92 4.48
C HIS A 302 0.87 -23.48 5.87
N CYS A 303 0.66 -22.21 6.23
CA CYS A 303 1.10 -21.61 7.49
C CYS A 303 0.42 -22.22 8.72
N LEU A 304 -0.90 -22.40 8.69
CA LEU A 304 -1.68 -22.84 9.85
C LEU A 304 -2.02 -24.33 9.82
N GLY A 305 -2.20 -24.91 8.62
CA GLY A 305 -2.63 -26.29 8.43
C GLY A 305 -1.48 -27.27 8.13
N ASN A 306 -0.25 -26.77 7.97
CA ASN A 306 0.90 -27.53 7.51
C ASN A 306 0.60 -28.30 6.20
N LEU A 307 -0.08 -27.64 5.26
CA LEU A 307 -0.29 -28.17 3.91
C LEU A 307 1.05 -28.25 3.18
N GLU A 308 1.35 -29.37 2.54
CA GLU A 308 2.62 -29.57 1.83
C GLU A 308 2.69 -28.76 0.52
N GLY A 309 3.91 -28.66 -0.03
CA GLY A 309 4.19 -28.01 -1.31
C GLY A 309 3.39 -28.57 -2.48
N LEU A 310 3.40 -27.84 -3.60
CA LEU A 310 2.68 -28.22 -4.83
C LEU A 310 3.18 -29.54 -5.43
N GLU A 311 4.45 -29.90 -5.17
CA GLU A 311 5.08 -31.13 -5.63
C GLU A 311 4.43 -32.40 -5.06
N GLU A 312 3.77 -32.29 -3.90
CA GLU A 312 3.04 -33.39 -3.27
C GLU A 312 1.57 -33.47 -3.72
N ALA A 313 1.09 -32.48 -4.49
CA ALA A 313 -0.30 -32.43 -4.94
C ALA A 313 -0.57 -33.38 -6.11
N GLU A 314 -1.65 -34.17 -6.00
CA GLU A 314 -2.22 -34.86 -7.15
C GLU A 314 -3.02 -33.87 -8.02
N VAL A 315 -2.76 -33.89 -9.33
CA VAL A 315 -3.43 -33.00 -10.30
C VAL A 315 -4.42 -33.77 -11.15
N SER A 316 -5.66 -33.28 -11.21
CA SER A 316 -6.71 -33.82 -12.09
C SER A 316 -7.46 -32.70 -12.78
N GLY A 317 -7.18 -32.50 -14.07
CA GLY A 317 -7.77 -31.41 -14.84
C GLY A 317 -7.31 -30.04 -14.33
N HIS A 318 -8.23 -29.30 -13.71
CA HIS A 318 -7.94 -28.01 -13.07
C HIS A 318 -7.85 -28.12 -11.54
N SER A 319 -8.14 -29.28 -10.95
CA SER A 319 -8.12 -29.50 -9.51
C SER A 319 -6.76 -29.98 -9.01
N TYR A 320 -6.41 -29.55 -7.80
CA TYR A 320 -5.26 -30.00 -7.02
C TYR A 320 -5.77 -30.66 -5.75
N SER A 321 -5.21 -31.80 -5.37
CA SER A 321 -5.57 -32.47 -4.13
C SER A 321 -4.37 -33.06 -3.42
N TRP A 322 -4.28 -32.82 -2.13
CA TRP A 322 -3.35 -33.45 -1.22
C TRP A 322 -4.10 -34.54 -0.45
N LYS A 323 -3.60 -35.77 -0.51
CA LYS A 323 -4.29 -36.96 0.00
C LYS A 323 -3.37 -37.79 0.86
N GLY A 324 -3.95 -38.42 1.88
CA GLY A 324 -3.26 -39.40 2.70
C GLY A 324 -3.52 -39.19 4.18
N VAL A 325 -3.06 -40.15 4.98
CA VAL A 325 -3.30 -40.14 6.44
C VAL A 325 -2.74 -38.89 7.15
N SER A 326 -1.76 -38.19 6.56
CA SER A 326 -1.24 -36.90 7.05
C SER A 326 -2.27 -35.76 7.03
N TYR A 327 -3.39 -35.95 6.32
CA TYR A 327 -4.47 -34.96 6.20
C TYR A 327 -5.73 -35.35 6.98
N SER A 328 -5.69 -36.43 7.78
CA SER A 328 -6.86 -36.88 8.57
C SER A 328 -7.26 -35.91 9.68
N ASP A 329 -6.29 -35.16 10.20
CA ASP A 329 -6.38 -34.19 11.29
C ASP A 329 -6.21 -32.75 10.79
N PHE A 330 -6.33 -32.51 9.47
CA PHE A 330 -6.08 -31.19 8.88
C PHE A 330 -6.96 -30.09 9.51
N ALA A 331 -8.26 -30.36 9.66
CA ALA A 331 -9.17 -29.44 10.34
C ALA A 331 -8.82 -29.22 11.81
N ASP A 332 -8.36 -30.27 12.51
CA ASP A 332 -7.95 -30.16 13.91
C ASP A 332 -6.71 -29.27 14.06
N ARG A 333 -5.76 -29.36 13.13
CA ARG A 333 -4.59 -28.45 13.10
C ARG A 333 -4.98 -27.00 12.93
N LEU A 334 -5.93 -26.70 12.02
CA LEU A 334 -6.46 -25.35 11.87
C LEU A 334 -7.20 -24.88 13.14
N ASN A 335 -8.04 -25.74 13.71
CA ASN A 335 -8.83 -25.44 14.90
C ASN A 335 -7.95 -25.24 16.16
N ALA A 336 -6.76 -25.85 16.22
CA ALA A 336 -5.84 -25.72 17.35
C ALA A 336 -5.40 -24.26 17.59
N TRP A 337 -5.20 -23.49 16.52
CA TRP A 337 -4.82 -22.06 16.59
C TRP A 337 -5.86 -21.17 17.24
N MET A 338 -7.10 -21.63 17.33
CA MET A 338 -8.21 -20.92 17.94
C MET A 338 -8.81 -21.69 19.12
N SER A 339 -8.05 -22.63 19.71
CA SER A 339 -8.52 -23.51 20.79
C SER A 339 -8.82 -22.76 22.09
N GLU A 340 -8.07 -21.69 22.39
CA GLU A 340 -8.25 -20.85 23.59
C GLU A 340 -9.44 -19.89 23.49
N ILE A 341 -9.89 -19.58 22.26
CA ILE A 341 -11.01 -18.67 22.03
C ILE A 341 -12.33 -19.36 22.39
N PRO A 342 -13.28 -18.72 23.09
CA PRO A 342 -14.57 -19.34 23.42
C PRO A 342 -15.38 -19.74 22.18
N ASP A 343 -16.10 -20.87 22.25
CA ASP A 343 -16.87 -21.42 21.11
C ASP A 343 -17.91 -20.46 20.54
N GLY A 344 -18.48 -19.55 21.35
CA GLY A 344 -19.42 -18.54 20.86
C GLY A 344 -18.79 -17.48 19.94
N GLN A 345 -17.46 -17.34 19.96
CA GLN A 345 -16.71 -16.30 19.26
C GLN A 345 -15.99 -16.81 18.00
N LYS A 346 -16.09 -18.10 17.68
CA LYS A 346 -15.43 -18.72 16.53
C LYS A 346 -16.36 -19.72 15.83
N ASP A 347 -16.06 -20.03 14.58
CA ASP A 347 -16.69 -21.10 13.83
C ASP A 347 -15.59 -22.12 13.49
N ILE A 348 -15.69 -23.33 14.06
CA ILE A 348 -14.70 -24.39 13.82
C ILE A 348 -14.73 -24.86 12.37
N PHE A 349 -13.53 -25.13 11.85
CA PHE A 349 -13.38 -25.80 10.58
C PHE A 349 -13.92 -27.23 10.67
N MET A 350 -14.65 -27.65 9.63
CA MET A 350 -15.35 -28.94 9.52
C MET A 350 -16.34 -29.22 10.66
N SER A 351 -17.20 -28.26 10.99
CA SER A 351 -18.19 -28.38 12.07
C SER A 351 -19.15 -29.60 11.93
N ASN A 352 -19.42 -30.04 10.71
CA ASN A 352 -20.25 -31.23 10.43
C ASN A 352 -19.49 -32.57 10.53
N GLY A 353 -18.16 -32.52 10.70
CA GLY A 353 -17.27 -33.68 10.80
C GLY A 353 -17.01 -34.44 9.50
N THR A 354 -17.58 -34.05 8.36
CA THR A 354 -17.42 -34.78 7.08
C THR A 354 -16.66 -33.99 6.02
N SER A 355 -17.03 -32.73 5.81
CA SER A 355 -16.39 -31.88 4.81
C SER A 355 -16.75 -30.42 5.01
N GLU A 356 -15.83 -29.54 4.65
CA GLU A 356 -16.08 -28.10 4.51
C GLU A 356 -15.53 -27.61 3.18
N HIS A 357 -16.16 -26.56 2.66
CA HIS A 357 -15.78 -25.91 1.42
C HIS A 357 -15.81 -24.39 1.60
N LEU A 358 -14.79 -23.72 1.08
CA LEU A 358 -14.56 -22.31 1.24
C LEU A 358 -14.46 -21.66 -0.14
N TRP A 359 -15.33 -20.67 -0.36
CA TRP A 359 -15.21 -19.83 -1.55
C TRP A 359 -13.94 -18.98 -1.49
N THR A 360 -13.35 -18.80 -2.66
CA THR A 360 -12.30 -17.82 -2.91
C THR A 360 -12.84 -16.75 -3.87
N SER A 361 -12.18 -15.61 -4.00
CA SER A 361 -12.51 -14.60 -5.01
C SER A 361 -11.98 -14.91 -6.40
N SER A 362 -11.20 -15.99 -6.55
CA SER A 362 -10.58 -16.38 -7.81
C SER A 362 -11.57 -17.02 -8.77
N GLU A 363 -11.66 -16.48 -9.97
CA GLU A 363 -12.49 -17.04 -11.02
C GLU A 363 -11.70 -18.06 -11.86
N THR A 364 -12.28 -19.23 -12.18
CA THR A 364 -11.57 -20.24 -13.01
C THR A 364 -12.04 -20.23 -14.45
N PHE A 365 -13.35 -20.19 -14.66
CA PHE A 365 -13.99 -20.16 -15.98
C PHE A 365 -15.17 -19.19 -15.90
N ASP A 366 -15.74 -18.82 -17.03
CA ASP A 366 -16.91 -17.93 -17.11
C ASP A 366 -18.03 -18.34 -16.14
N SER A 367 -18.25 -19.65 -15.97
CA SER A 367 -19.28 -20.21 -15.09
C SER A 367 -18.78 -20.72 -13.73
N ASP A 368 -17.48 -20.66 -13.43
CA ASP A 368 -16.89 -21.39 -12.32
C ASP A 368 -15.87 -20.54 -11.55
N ALA A 369 -15.90 -20.65 -10.22
CA ALA A 369 -14.92 -20.04 -9.33
C ALA A 369 -14.11 -21.11 -8.60
N ARG A 370 -12.96 -20.72 -8.03
CA ARG A 370 -12.15 -21.60 -7.19
C ARG A 370 -12.76 -21.73 -5.81
N GLU A 371 -12.75 -22.96 -5.32
CA GLU A 371 -13.06 -23.29 -3.94
C GLU A 371 -11.97 -24.17 -3.34
N TRP A 372 -11.81 -24.07 -2.04
CA TRP A 372 -10.97 -24.95 -1.25
C TRP A 372 -11.83 -25.83 -0.36
N SER A 373 -11.60 -27.14 -0.42
CA SER A 373 -12.34 -28.11 0.37
C SER A 373 -11.45 -29.11 1.06
N PHE A 374 -11.90 -29.60 2.20
CA PHE A 374 -11.21 -30.66 2.91
C PHE A 374 -12.21 -31.66 3.48
N TYR A 375 -11.84 -32.94 3.42
CA TYR A 375 -12.73 -34.08 3.60
C TYR A 375 -12.12 -35.05 4.61
N SER A 376 -12.84 -35.35 5.69
CA SER A 376 -12.36 -36.31 6.69
C SER A 376 -12.41 -37.75 6.17
N THR A 377 -13.40 -38.09 5.35
CA THR A 377 -13.60 -39.49 4.90
C THR A 377 -12.55 -39.96 3.91
N SER A 378 -11.98 -39.06 3.12
CA SER A 378 -10.91 -39.36 2.16
C SER A 378 -9.54 -38.85 2.59
N ASN A 379 -9.42 -38.23 3.78
CA ASN A 379 -8.22 -37.55 4.26
C ASN A 379 -7.58 -36.69 3.17
N MET A 380 -8.36 -35.70 2.70
CA MET A 380 -8.01 -34.93 1.51
C MET A 380 -8.24 -33.45 1.73
N VAL A 381 -7.30 -32.62 1.27
CA VAL A 381 -7.47 -31.18 1.05
C VAL A 381 -7.41 -30.96 -0.46
N ALA A 382 -8.27 -30.12 -1.03
CA ALA A 382 -8.37 -29.91 -2.46
C ALA A 382 -8.69 -28.46 -2.83
N CYS A 383 -8.04 -27.99 -3.88
CA CYS A 383 -8.45 -26.80 -4.62
C CYS A 383 -9.21 -27.26 -5.87
N ASN A 384 -10.49 -26.92 -5.97
CA ASN A 384 -11.34 -27.29 -7.10
C ASN A 384 -11.88 -26.06 -7.82
N ASN A 385 -12.54 -26.29 -8.93
CA ASN A 385 -13.42 -25.32 -9.57
C ASN A 385 -14.87 -25.79 -9.44
N THR A 386 -15.76 -24.87 -9.07
CA THR A 386 -17.17 -25.14 -8.82
C THR A 386 -18.03 -24.08 -9.47
N LYS A 387 -19.25 -24.46 -9.91
CA LYS A 387 -20.21 -23.51 -10.46
C LYS A 387 -20.49 -22.40 -9.47
N LYS A 388 -20.45 -21.15 -9.94
CA LYS A 388 -20.64 -19.97 -9.10
C LYS A 388 -21.97 -19.96 -8.37
N THR A 389 -22.99 -20.57 -8.97
CA THR A 389 -24.34 -20.70 -8.40
C THR A 389 -24.48 -21.79 -7.34
N TRP A 390 -23.45 -22.60 -7.09
CA TRP A 390 -23.52 -23.65 -6.09
C TRP A 390 -23.52 -23.05 -4.68
N ASP A 391 -24.50 -23.39 -3.85
CA ASP A 391 -24.66 -22.82 -2.52
C ASP A 391 -24.73 -23.86 -1.39
N VAL A 392 -24.67 -25.16 -1.71
CA VAL A 392 -24.80 -26.20 -0.69
C VAL A 392 -23.46 -26.44 0.00
N GLY A 393 -23.39 -26.09 1.30
CA GLY A 393 -22.23 -26.34 2.14
C GLY A 393 -20.99 -25.49 1.80
N MET A 394 -21.16 -24.43 1.00
CA MET A 394 -20.10 -23.47 0.70
C MET A 394 -20.13 -22.32 1.69
N ASN A 395 -18.99 -22.04 2.33
CA ASN A 395 -18.85 -20.94 3.26
C ASN A 395 -17.99 -19.83 2.65
N ALA A 396 -18.26 -18.59 3.07
CA ALA A 396 -17.42 -17.44 2.77
C ALA A 396 -16.70 -17.03 4.07
N ARG A 397 -15.39 -17.28 4.15
CA ARG A 397 -14.56 -16.86 5.29
C ARG A 397 -13.59 -15.77 4.82
N PRO A 398 -13.75 -14.52 5.27
CA PRO A 398 -12.94 -13.42 4.76
C PRO A 398 -11.56 -13.37 5.40
N MET A 399 -10.67 -12.61 4.75
CA MET A 399 -9.36 -12.22 5.26
C MET A 399 -9.21 -10.70 5.27
N LEU A 400 -8.23 -10.16 6.00
CA LEU A 400 -7.79 -8.78 5.89
C LEU A 400 -6.26 -8.69 5.85
N ALA A 401 -5.74 -7.57 5.36
CA ALA A 401 -4.33 -7.17 5.42
C ALA A 401 -4.18 -5.97 6.34
N PHE A 402 -3.02 -5.85 7.02
CA PHE A 402 -2.74 -4.80 8.00
C PHE A 402 -1.26 -4.43 8.07
#